data_AF-A0A2V4NPZ2-F1
#
_entry.id   AF-A0A2V4NPZ2-F1
#
_cell.length_a   1.000
_cell.length_b   1.000
_cell.length_c   1.000
_cell.angle_alpha   90.00
_cell.angle_beta   90.00
_cell.angle_gamma   90.00
#
_symmetry.space_group_name_H-M   'P 1'
#
loop_
_entity.id
_entity.type
_entity.pdbx_description
1 polymer ?
#
loop_
_entity_poly.entity_id
_entity_poly.type
_entity_poly.pdbx_seq_one_letter_code
_entity_poly.pdbx_strand_id
1 'polypeptide(L)'
;MKGIPMQTGVLRVLRATAASWWRHKELRRTGQLKLARRLERETVLRDLVHLRQAATLSNAHVTRGDGGTFVQLGWTSVSTFAPIERFPLAALAVARGTPFIDIRPVTDVIAFANLPRVTRDGPVDPEPWGPGRAVSLTAYIDMVEELGARIVNDPRPSRPA
;
A
#
# COMPACT_ATOMS: atom_id res chain seq x y z
N MET A 1 12.85 -15.86 17.77
CA MET A 1 13.37 -14.56 18.24
C MET A 1 12.34 -13.87 19.13
N LYS A 2 12.83 -13.28 20.22
CA LYS A 2 12.10 -12.70 21.37
C LYS A 2 10.96 -11.75 21.02
N GLY A 3 9.93 -11.76 21.86
CA GLY A 3 8.82 -10.82 21.86
C GLY A 3 9.25 -9.37 22.08
N ILE A 4 8.78 -8.52 21.16
CA ILE A 4 8.42 -7.10 21.24
C ILE A 4 9.48 -6.10 21.76
N PRO A 5 9.99 -5.25 20.84
CA PRO A 5 9.60 -3.82 20.87
C PRO A 5 8.91 -3.32 19.59
N MET A 6 9.04 -4.04 18.46
CA MET A 6 8.72 -3.52 17.12
C MET A 6 7.21 -3.54 16.78
N GLN A 7 6.44 -4.51 17.31
CA GLN A 7 4.98 -4.56 17.12
C GLN A 7 4.24 -3.48 17.92
N THR A 8 4.82 -2.97 19.00
CA THR A 8 4.18 -1.95 19.84
C THR A 8 4.03 -0.62 19.11
N GLY A 9 5.04 -0.22 18.33
CA GLY A 9 4.99 1.01 17.52
C GLY A 9 3.87 0.95 16.48
N VAL A 10 3.82 -0.13 15.71
CA VAL A 10 2.77 -0.41 14.72
C VAL A 10 1.38 -0.37 15.38
N LEU A 11 1.18 -1.12 16.47
CA LEU A 11 -0.09 -1.17 17.18
C LEU A 11 -0.50 0.17 17.76
N ARG A 12 0.46 0.96 18.25
CA ARG A 12 0.21 2.31 18.77
C ARG A 12 -0.34 3.22 17.67
N VAL A 13 0.32 3.23 16.51
CA VAL A 13 -0.13 4.02 15.34
C VAL A 13 -1.52 3.57 14.91
N LEU A 14 -1.74 2.27 14.67
CA LEU A 14 -3.03 1.77 14.21
C LEU A 14 -4.17 2.07 15.20
N ARG A 15 -3.93 1.94 16.52
CA ARG A 15 -4.94 2.29 17.53
C ARG A 15 -5.25 3.77 17.55
N ALA A 16 -4.22 4.63 17.47
CA ALA A 16 -4.40 6.07 17.44
C ALA A 16 -5.20 6.50 16.20
N THR A 17 -4.87 5.93 15.03
CA THR A 17 -5.60 6.16 13.78
C THR A 17 -7.03 5.67 13.88
N ALA A 18 -7.28 4.43 14.34
CA ALA A 18 -8.64 3.91 14.47
C ALA A 18 -9.48 4.79 15.41
N ALA A 19 -8.93 5.24 16.53
CA ALA A 19 -9.61 6.14 17.46
C ALA A 19 -9.86 7.55 16.89
N SER A 20 -9.11 7.96 15.86
CA SER A 20 -9.27 9.28 15.25
C SER A 20 -10.40 9.35 14.21
N TRP A 21 -10.96 8.20 13.81
CA TRP A 21 -12.05 8.14 12.82
C TRP A 21 -13.30 8.83 13.34
N TRP A 22 -13.89 9.69 12.50
CA TRP A 22 -15.05 10.50 12.88
C TRP A 22 -16.17 9.67 13.52
N ARG A 23 -16.53 8.53 12.89
CA ARG A 23 -17.57 7.63 13.42
C ARG A 23 -17.21 7.11 14.81
N HIS A 24 -15.95 6.74 15.06
CA HIS A 24 -15.52 6.23 16.37
C HIS A 24 -15.48 7.35 17.43
N LYS A 25 -15.02 8.54 17.05
CA LYS A 25 -15.09 9.74 17.90
C LYS A 25 -16.52 10.06 18.30
N GLU A 26 -17.45 10.02 17.35
CA GLU A 26 -18.86 10.31 17.59
C GLU A 26 -19.52 9.28 18.51
N LEU A 27 -19.18 7.99 18.34
CA LEU A 27 -19.63 6.93 19.26
C LEU A 27 -19.09 7.13 20.68
N ARG A 28 -17.85 7.61 20.84
CA ARG A 28 -17.32 7.96 22.16
C ARG A 28 -18.05 9.17 22.76
N ARG A 29 -18.29 10.21 21.95
CA ARG A 29 -18.98 11.44 22.36
C ARG A 29 -20.41 11.16 22.86
N THR A 30 -21.09 10.21 22.22
CA THR A 30 -22.47 9.79 22.55
C THR A 30 -22.53 8.70 23.62
N GLY A 31 -21.41 8.36 24.27
CA GLY A 31 -21.36 7.37 25.36
C GLY A 31 -21.40 5.90 24.92
N GLN A 32 -21.39 5.61 23.61
CA GLN A 32 -21.39 4.26 23.04
C GLN A 32 -19.99 3.61 23.06
N LEU A 33 -19.33 3.62 24.22
CA LEU A 33 -17.93 3.22 24.37
C LEU A 33 -17.64 1.77 23.99
N LYS A 34 -18.57 0.84 24.28
CA LYS A 34 -18.40 -0.58 23.93
C LYS A 34 -18.37 -0.78 22.41
N LEU A 35 -19.28 -0.11 21.69
CA LEU A 35 -19.34 -0.17 20.23
C LEU A 35 -18.12 0.52 19.60
N ALA A 36 -17.73 1.69 20.11
CA ALA A 36 -16.53 2.39 19.65
C ALA A 36 -15.28 1.50 19.78
N ARG A 37 -15.06 0.88 20.95
CA ARG A 37 -13.92 -0.02 21.19
C ARG A 37 -13.94 -1.25 20.28
N ARG A 38 -15.11 -1.83 20.02
CA ARG A 38 -15.26 -2.96 19.11
C ARG A 38 -14.84 -2.57 17.68
N LEU A 39 -15.40 -1.48 17.15
CA LEU A 39 -15.09 -1.02 15.80
C LEU A 39 -13.62 -0.60 15.65
N GLU A 40 -13.05 0.08 16.64
CA GLU A 40 -11.62 0.41 16.66
C GLU A 40 -10.76 -0.86 16.59
N ARG A 41 -11.10 -1.89 17.37
CA ARG A 41 -10.40 -3.18 17.34
C ARG A 41 -10.54 -3.86 15.98
N GLU A 42 -11.72 -3.85 15.38
CA GLU A 42 -11.97 -4.42 14.05
C GLU A 42 -11.12 -3.71 12.98
N THR A 43 -11.05 -2.37 12.99
CA THR A 43 -10.16 -1.61 12.09
C THR A 43 -8.70 -1.98 12.30
N VAL A 44 -8.21 -2.03 13.54
CA VAL A 44 -6.81 -2.40 13.83
C VAL A 44 -6.50 -3.82 13.33
N LEU A 45 -7.39 -4.78 13.57
CA LEU A 45 -7.20 -6.16 13.11
C LEU A 45 -7.16 -6.25 11.59
N ARG A 46 -8.06 -5.52 10.90
CA ARG A 46 -8.07 -5.43 9.44
C ARG A 46 -6.74 -4.89 8.90
N ASP A 47 -6.26 -3.77 9.44
CA ASP A 47 -5.02 -3.15 9.00
C ASP A 47 -3.79 -4.04 9.29
N LEU A 48 -3.80 -4.78 10.40
CA LEU A 48 -2.75 -5.78 10.67
C LEU A 48 -2.75 -6.93 9.65
N VAL A 49 -3.93 -7.38 9.18
CA VAL A 49 -4.03 -8.38 8.12
C VAL A 49 -3.42 -7.83 6.83
N HIS A 50 -3.78 -6.61 6.45
CA HIS A 50 -3.20 -5.95 5.27
C HIS A 50 -1.67 -5.80 5.37
N LEU A 51 -1.14 -5.39 6.54
CA LEU A 51 0.31 -5.30 6.76
C LEU A 51 1.02 -6.65 6.70
N ARG A 52 0.34 -7.75 7.04
CA ARG A 52 0.89 -9.10 6.87
C ARG A 52 0.91 -9.48 5.40
N GLN A 53 -0.19 -9.26 4.68
CA GLN A 53 -0.26 -9.51 3.24
C GLN A 53 0.82 -8.73 2.48
N ALA A 54 0.99 -7.44 2.80
CA ALA A 54 1.99 -6.58 2.18
C ALA A 54 3.44 -7.08 2.38
N ALA A 55 3.68 -7.85 3.45
CA ALA A 55 5.00 -8.39 3.77
C ALA A 55 5.24 -9.79 3.18
N THR A 56 4.18 -10.49 2.73
CA THR A 56 4.28 -11.87 2.22
C THR A 56 4.16 -11.94 0.70
N LEU A 57 3.45 -10.99 0.10
CA LEU A 57 3.15 -11.00 -1.33
C LEU A 57 4.26 -10.30 -2.11
N SER A 58 4.85 -10.98 -3.10
CA SER A 58 5.92 -10.45 -3.95
C SER A 58 5.44 -9.37 -4.93
N ASN A 59 4.13 -9.31 -5.19
CA ASN A 59 3.47 -8.30 -6.01
C ASN A 59 2.88 -7.14 -5.19
N ALA A 60 3.00 -7.17 -3.85
CA ALA A 60 2.52 -6.08 -3.02
C ALA A 60 3.37 -4.83 -3.23
N HIS A 61 2.69 -3.69 -3.39
CA HIS A 61 3.34 -2.39 -3.55
C HIS A 61 2.40 -1.29 -3.07
N VAL A 62 2.96 -0.09 -2.93
CA VAL A 62 2.22 1.12 -2.62
C VAL A 62 2.43 2.12 -3.75
N THR A 63 1.37 2.67 -4.30
CA THR A 63 1.44 3.73 -5.31
C THR A 63 0.92 5.04 -4.74
N ARG A 64 1.64 6.15 -4.97
CA ARG A 64 1.14 7.51 -4.69
C ARG A 64 1.11 8.32 -5.98
N GLY A 65 -0.07 8.82 -6.31
CA GLY A 65 -0.26 9.85 -7.32
C GLY A 65 -1.05 11.04 -6.76
N ASP A 66 -1.46 11.96 -7.62
CA ASP A 66 -2.26 13.11 -7.21
C ASP A 66 -3.67 12.72 -6.74
N GLY A 67 -4.19 11.59 -7.24
CA GLY A 67 -5.47 11.02 -6.81
C GLY A 67 -5.45 10.34 -5.43
N GLY A 68 -4.28 10.26 -4.77
CA GLY A 68 -4.13 9.68 -3.45
C GLY A 68 -3.15 8.51 -3.39
N THR A 69 -3.30 7.69 -2.36
CA THR A 69 -2.38 6.59 -2.05
C THR A 69 -3.12 5.26 -2.08
N PHE A 70 -2.51 4.29 -2.76
CA PHE A 70 -3.05 2.95 -3.01
C PHE A 70 -2.07 1.93 -2.45
N VAL A 71 -2.58 0.92 -1.74
CA VAL A 71 -1.82 -0.25 -1.31
C VAL A 71 -2.39 -1.45 -2.06
N GLN A 72 -1.57 -2.04 -2.91
CA GLN A 72 -1.91 -3.19 -3.73
C GLN A 72 -1.46 -4.46 -3.02
N LEU A 73 -2.38 -5.40 -2.80
CA LEU A 73 -2.20 -6.63 -2.02
C LEU A 73 -2.70 -7.82 -2.86
N GLY A 74 -2.14 -7.98 -4.06
CA GLY A 74 -2.57 -8.99 -5.04
C GLY A 74 -4.01 -8.76 -5.49
N TRP A 75 -4.94 -9.61 -5.03
CA TRP A 75 -6.37 -9.51 -5.38
C TRP A 75 -7.10 -8.33 -4.76
N THR A 76 -6.58 -7.76 -3.67
CA THR A 76 -7.22 -6.67 -2.96
C THR A 76 -6.41 -5.39 -3.12
N SER A 77 -7.09 -4.24 -3.16
CA SER A 77 -6.45 -2.95 -3.01
C SER A 77 -7.12 -2.17 -1.88
N VAL A 78 -6.32 -1.42 -1.13
CA VAL A 78 -6.81 -0.51 -0.09
C VAL A 78 -6.31 0.88 -0.45
N SER A 79 -7.20 1.84 -0.58
CA SER A 79 -6.84 3.18 -1.02
C SER A 79 -7.46 4.26 -0.15
N THR A 80 -6.86 5.43 -0.24
CA THR A 80 -7.42 6.67 0.29
C THR A 80 -7.09 7.81 -0.66
N PHE A 81 -8.00 8.79 -0.74
CA PHE A 81 -7.77 10.05 -1.46
C PHE A 81 -6.80 10.99 -0.73
N ALA A 82 -6.13 10.50 0.30
CA ALA A 82 -5.17 11.25 1.09
C ALA A 82 -3.71 10.89 0.73
N PRO A 83 -2.77 11.81 0.95
CA PRO A 83 -1.34 11.52 0.92
C PRO A 83 -0.93 10.39 1.87
N ILE A 84 0.22 9.74 1.63
CA ILE A 84 0.71 8.60 2.43
C ILE A 84 0.88 8.95 3.92
N GLU A 85 1.23 10.19 4.23
CA GLU A 85 1.38 10.71 5.59
C GLU A 85 0.05 10.69 6.36
N ARG A 86 -1.07 10.70 5.63
CA ARG A 86 -2.43 10.58 6.15
C ARG A 86 -3.02 9.18 5.93
N PHE A 87 -2.20 8.25 5.44
CA PHE A 87 -2.55 6.84 5.29
C PHE A 87 -1.61 5.93 6.09
N PRO A 88 -1.83 5.78 7.41
CA PRO A 88 -0.91 5.07 8.29
C PRO A 88 -0.63 3.63 7.87
N LEU A 89 -1.60 2.94 7.27
CA LEU A 89 -1.40 1.61 6.72
C LEU A 89 -0.31 1.59 5.62
N ALA A 90 -0.40 2.49 4.64
CA ALA A 90 0.58 2.60 3.57
C ALA A 90 1.95 3.02 4.11
N ALA A 91 2.01 4.03 4.98
CA ALA A 91 3.26 4.47 5.59
C ALA A 91 3.96 3.33 6.36
N LEU A 92 3.20 2.54 7.12
CA LEU A 92 3.72 1.37 7.85
C LEU A 92 4.13 0.22 6.92
N ALA A 93 3.46 0.02 5.78
CA ALA A 93 3.88 -0.96 4.79
C ALA A 93 5.23 -0.58 4.16
N VAL A 94 5.37 0.68 3.71
CA VAL A 94 6.62 1.20 3.15
C VAL A 94 7.76 1.16 4.17
N ALA A 95 7.52 1.57 5.42
CA ALA A 95 8.52 1.50 6.48
C ALA A 95 8.98 0.05 6.79
N ARG A 96 8.23 -0.96 6.33
CA ARG A 96 8.54 -2.39 6.48
C ARG A 96 9.11 -3.03 5.21
N GLY A 97 9.45 -2.23 4.20
CA GLY A 97 10.09 -2.70 2.99
C GLY A 97 9.14 -3.00 1.83
N THR A 98 7.84 -2.72 1.95
CA THR A 98 6.95 -2.81 0.78
C THR A 98 7.39 -1.78 -0.27
N PRO A 99 7.55 -2.17 -1.55
CA PRO A 99 7.89 -1.25 -2.64
C PRO A 99 6.93 -0.06 -2.70
N PHE A 100 7.48 1.14 -2.85
CA PHE A 100 6.74 2.38 -2.99
C PHE A 100 7.06 3.03 -4.32
N ILE A 101 6.01 3.33 -5.09
CA ILE A 101 6.06 3.89 -6.43
C ILE A 101 5.39 5.27 -6.38
N ASP A 102 6.19 6.33 -6.42
CA ASP A 102 5.69 7.70 -6.51
C ASP A 102 5.57 8.10 -7.99
N ILE A 103 4.34 8.17 -8.47
CA ILE A 103 4.01 8.48 -9.87
C ILE A 103 3.71 9.96 -10.09
N ARG A 104 3.78 10.81 -9.05
CA ARG A 104 3.57 12.27 -9.20
C ARG A 104 4.50 12.95 -10.22
N PRO A 105 5.76 12.50 -10.41
CA PRO A 105 6.62 13.09 -11.44
C PRO A 105 6.30 12.64 -12.87
N VAL A 106 5.43 11.62 -13.05
CA VAL A 106 5.07 11.11 -14.37
C VAL A 106 4.21 12.14 -15.11
N THR A 107 4.73 12.68 -16.22
CA THR A 107 4.04 13.69 -17.03
C THR A 107 3.23 13.08 -18.16
N ASP A 108 3.67 11.95 -18.72
CA ASP A 108 2.95 11.24 -19.78
C ASP A 108 1.88 10.32 -19.18
N VAL A 109 0.76 10.94 -18.80
CA VAL A 109 -0.37 10.25 -18.18
C VAL A 109 -1.03 9.24 -19.13
N ILE A 110 -0.98 9.48 -20.45
CA ILE A 110 -1.55 8.59 -21.46
C ILE A 110 -0.70 7.32 -21.57
N ALA A 111 0.63 7.46 -21.66
CA ALA A 111 1.53 6.31 -21.65
C ALA A 111 1.37 5.51 -20.35
N PHE A 112 1.29 6.19 -19.21
CA PHE A 112 1.07 5.54 -17.91
C PHE A 112 -0.25 4.76 -17.86
N ALA A 113 -1.35 5.35 -18.34
CA ALA A 113 -2.65 4.70 -18.37
C ALA A 113 -2.69 3.46 -19.28
N ASN A 114 -1.78 3.38 -20.26
CA ASN A 114 -1.65 2.26 -21.18
C ASN A 114 -0.68 1.17 -20.69
N LEU A 115 -0.06 1.33 -19.52
CA LEU A 115 0.80 0.31 -18.97
C LEU A 115 0.02 -0.96 -18.59
N PRO A 116 0.67 -2.14 -18.66
CA PRO A 116 0.11 -3.36 -18.11
C PRO A 116 -0.11 -3.25 -16.59
N ARG A 117 -0.91 -4.15 -16.05
CA ARG A 117 -1.12 -4.29 -14.59
C ARG A 117 -0.09 -5.24 -13.99
N VAL A 118 0.24 -5.05 -12.72
CA VAL A 118 0.97 -6.07 -11.95
C VAL A 118 0.07 -7.30 -11.78
N THR A 119 0.63 -8.48 -11.99
CA THR A 119 -0.08 -9.76 -11.82
C THR A 119 -0.58 -9.95 -10.38
N ARG A 120 -1.79 -10.49 -10.22
CA ARG A 120 -2.44 -10.78 -8.93
C ARG A 120 -2.18 -12.22 -8.45
N ASP A 121 -0.96 -12.72 -8.61
CA ASP A 121 -0.56 -14.12 -8.36
C ASP A 121 -0.86 -15.09 -9.52
N GLY A 122 -1.19 -14.55 -10.70
CA GLY A 122 -1.34 -15.32 -11.94
C GLY A 122 -0.06 -15.33 -12.79
N PRO A 123 -0.03 -16.12 -13.87
CA PRO A 123 1.06 -16.07 -14.83
C PRO A 123 1.21 -14.66 -15.43
N VAL A 124 2.44 -14.32 -15.79
CA VAL A 124 2.75 -13.13 -16.60
C VAL A 124 2.32 -13.42 -18.03
N ASP A 125 1.68 -12.45 -18.67
CA ASP A 125 1.33 -12.54 -20.09
C ASP A 125 2.59 -12.48 -20.96
N PRO A 126 2.62 -13.14 -22.13
CA PRO A 126 3.72 -12.97 -23.07
C PRO A 126 3.73 -11.57 -23.70
N GLU A 127 4.90 -11.14 -24.16
CA GLU A 127 5.05 -9.91 -24.94
C GLU A 127 4.34 -9.99 -26.32
N PRO A 128 3.94 -8.84 -26.90
CA PRO A 128 4.10 -7.48 -26.40
C PRO A 128 3.10 -7.12 -25.29
N TRP A 129 3.54 -6.30 -24.34
CA TRP A 129 2.72 -5.85 -23.21
C TRP A 129 2.03 -4.52 -23.49
N GLY A 130 0.78 -4.41 -23.02
CA GLY A 130 -0.05 -3.22 -23.17
C GLY A 130 -1.24 -3.25 -22.23
N PRO A 131 -2.25 -2.40 -22.46
CA PRO A 131 -3.41 -2.30 -21.58
C PRO A 131 -4.09 -3.67 -21.36
N GLY A 132 -4.37 -4.01 -20.11
CA GLY A 132 -5.03 -5.26 -19.74
C GLY A 132 -4.12 -6.48 -19.59
N ARG A 133 -2.84 -6.39 -19.99
CA ARG A 133 -1.85 -7.46 -19.77
C ARG A 133 -1.34 -7.46 -18.34
N ALA A 134 -0.98 -8.64 -17.83
CA ALA A 134 -0.40 -8.82 -16.50
C ALA A 134 1.12 -9.05 -16.58
N VAL A 135 1.90 -8.26 -15.84
CA VAL A 135 3.37 -8.36 -15.76
C VAL A 135 3.84 -8.55 -14.31
N SER A 136 5.11 -8.91 -14.12
CA SER A 136 5.70 -8.94 -12.78
C SER A 136 5.80 -7.53 -12.19
N LEU A 137 5.92 -7.43 -10.86
CA LEU A 137 6.11 -6.13 -10.20
C LEU A 137 7.41 -5.46 -10.65
N THR A 138 8.49 -6.21 -10.85
CA THR A 138 9.77 -5.66 -11.30
C THR A 138 9.69 -5.11 -12.72
N ALA A 139 9.04 -5.83 -13.65
CA ALA A 139 8.84 -5.34 -15.02
C ALA A 139 7.93 -4.10 -15.05
N TYR A 140 6.88 -4.08 -14.22
CA TYR A 140 6.06 -2.89 -14.06
C TYR A 140 6.87 -1.69 -13.54
N ILE A 141 7.74 -1.92 -12.55
CA ILE A 141 8.63 -0.91 -11.98
C ILE A 141 9.56 -0.32 -13.06
N ASP A 142 10.17 -1.17 -13.90
CA ASP A 142 11.01 -0.70 -15.01
C ASP A 142 10.23 0.26 -15.91
N MET A 143 9.00 -0.10 -16.30
CA MET A 143 8.17 0.73 -17.18
C MET A 143 7.74 2.06 -16.54
N VAL A 144 7.31 2.05 -15.27
CA VAL A 144 6.88 3.31 -14.63
C VAL A 144 8.07 4.22 -14.33
N GLU A 145 9.26 3.65 -14.07
CA GLU A 145 10.49 4.42 -13.86
C GLU A 145 10.94 5.09 -15.17
N GLU A 146 10.81 4.43 -16.33
CA GLU A 146 11.03 5.04 -17.64
C GLU A 146 10.11 6.25 -17.89
N LEU A 147 8.90 6.22 -17.35
CA LEU A 147 7.96 7.35 -17.38
C LEU A 147 8.22 8.42 -16.31
N GLY A 148 9.26 8.25 -15.48
CA GLY A 148 9.71 9.21 -14.48
C GLY A 148 9.24 8.93 -13.04
N ALA A 149 8.62 7.79 -12.77
CA ALA A 149 8.25 7.43 -11.39
C ALA A 149 9.48 7.27 -10.50
N ARG A 150 9.32 7.54 -9.19
CA ARG A 150 10.38 7.35 -8.20
C ARG A 150 10.09 6.14 -7.34
N ILE A 151 11.11 5.31 -7.13
CA ILE A 151 10.98 4.03 -6.42
C ILE A 151 11.68 4.10 -5.07
N VAL A 152 11.02 3.62 -4.02
CA VAL A 152 11.60 3.37 -2.69
C VAL A 152 11.35 1.91 -2.32
N ASN A 153 12.32 1.29 -1.62
CA ASN A 153 12.35 -0.16 -1.38
C ASN A 153 12.27 -0.95 -2.69
N ASP A 154 13.14 -0.59 -3.64
CA ASP A 154 13.18 -1.24 -4.95
C ASP A 154 13.43 -2.76 -4.78
N PRO A 155 12.50 -3.62 -5.24
CA PRO A 155 12.63 -5.07 -5.12
C PRO A 155 13.57 -5.66 -6.19
N ARG A 156 14.02 -4.87 -7.18
CA ARG A 156 14.97 -5.32 -8.19
C ARG A 156 16.34 -5.58 -7.53
N PRO A 157 17.11 -6.58 -8.00
CA PRO A 157 18.49 -6.75 -7.56
C PRO A 157 19.27 -5.47 -7.83
N SER A 158 20.12 -5.07 -6.88
CA SER A 158 20.99 -3.89 -7.02
C SER A 158 21.75 -3.98 -8.35
N ARG A 159 21.61 -2.96 -9.21
CA ARG A 159 22.46 -2.87 -10.40
C ARG A 159 23.92 -2.83 -9.92
N PRO A 160 24.84 -3.64 -10.47
CA PRO A 160 26.25 -3.48 -10.16
C PRO A 160 26.67 -2.06 -10.52
N ALA A 161 27.43 -1.45 -9.61
CA ALA A 161 27.96 -0.08 -9.75
C ALA A 161 28.91 0.04 -10.95
#